data_AF-A0A5M9NN02-F1
#
_entry.id   AF-A0A5M9NN02-F1
#
_cell.length_a   1.000
_cell.length_b   1.000
_cell.length_c   1.000
_cell.angle_alpha   90.00
_cell.angle_beta   90.00
_cell.angle_gamma   90.00
#
_symmetry.space_group_name_H-M   'P 1'
#
loop_
_entity.id
_entity.type
_entity.pdbx_description
1 polymer ?
#
loop_
_entity_poly.entity_id
_entity_poly.type
_entity_poly.pdbx_seq_one_letter_code
_entity_poly.pdbx_strand_id
1 'polypeptide(L)'
;MPATHLSVFCTGWKNETDESTAVLGYSIRPEEAEKLNLPFDKGKMVSLHSLPCYHTIVTADSDFAYFPGKVFHKTLEAIRERNLVPSSAPFGNVLLVDVDSNTTHPIVELWCPIH
;
A
#
# COMPACT_ATOMS: atom_id res chain seq x y z
N MET A 1 1.57 -19.26 2.15
CA MET A 1 1.27 -17.92 1.59
C MET A 1 2.26 -17.63 0.49
N PRO A 2 1.89 -16.86 -0.55
CA PRO A 2 2.84 -16.46 -1.59
C PRO A 2 4.03 -15.71 -0.97
N ALA A 3 5.22 -15.90 -1.53
CA ALA A 3 6.44 -15.29 -1.01
C ALA A 3 6.50 -13.78 -1.26
N THR A 4 5.82 -13.30 -2.31
CA THR A 4 5.71 -11.88 -2.69
C THR A 4 4.25 -11.48 -2.79
N HIS A 5 3.95 -10.20 -2.52
CA HIS A 5 2.63 -9.61 -2.71
C HIS A 5 2.73 -8.40 -3.63
N LEU A 6 1.87 -8.33 -4.65
CA LEU A 6 1.69 -7.07 -5.39
C LEU A 6 1.08 -6.05 -4.43
N SER A 7 1.66 -4.87 -4.38
CA SER A 7 1.42 -3.91 -3.32
C SER A 7 1.48 -2.49 -3.87
N VAL A 8 0.91 -1.56 -3.11
CA VAL A 8 0.98 -0.12 -3.33
C VAL A 8 1.72 0.53 -2.16
N PHE A 9 2.67 1.42 -2.45
CA PHE A 9 3.47 2.10 -1.44
C PHE A 9 3.67 3.57 -1.78
N CYS A 10 3.57 4.46 -0.80
CA CYS A 10 3.97 5.86 -0.95
C CYS A 10 5.50 5.99 -0.81
N THR A 11 6.19 6.39 -1.88
CA THR A 11 7.66 6.45 -1.90
C THR A 11 8.23 7.82 -1.52
N GLY A 12 7.42 8.87 -1.53
CA GLY A 12 7.83 10.24 -1.25
C GLY A 12 7.02 10.92 -0.16
N TRP A 13 6.46 10.15 0.79
CA TRP A 13 5.63 10.65 1.88
C TRP A 13 6.39 11.61 2.80
N LYS A 14 6.34 12.91 2.47
CA LYS A 14 6.91 14.00 3.28
C LYS A 14 5.83 14.78 4.04
N ASN A 15 4.62 14.82 3.48
CA ASN A 15 3.43 15.42 4.05
C ASN A 15 2.31 14.38 4.04
N GLU A 16 1.39 14.46 5.01
CA GLU A 16 0.29 13.50 5.19
C GLU A 16 -0.71 13.42 4.02
N THR A 17 -0.52 14.23 2.98
CA THR A 17 -1.38 14.34 1.81
C THR A 17 -0.65 13.95 0.51
N ASP A 18 0.63 13.56 0.58
CA ASP A 18 1.44 13.32 -0.63
C ASP A 18 1.36 11.86 -1.12
N GLU A 19 0.13 11.43 -1.38
CA GLU A 19 -0.18 10.14 -1.99
C GLU A 19 0.12 10.08 -3.49
N SER A 20 0.47 11.23 -4.10
CA SER A 20 0.87 11.34 -5.51
C SER A 20 2.14 10.55 -5.85
N THR A 21 2.93 10.23 -4.83
CA THR A 21 4.17 9.45 -4.91
C THR A 21 3.94 7.94 -4.80
N ALA A 22 2.68 7.51 -4.75
CA ALA A 22 2.34 6.10 -4.66
C ALA A 22 2.70 5.35 -5.95
N VAL A 23 3.34 4.20 -5.78
CA VAL A 23 3.71 3.30 -6.89
C VAL A 23 3.30 1.88 -6.57
N LEU A 24 3.13 1.08 -7.62
CA LEU A 24 2.98 -0.36 -7.49
C LEU A 24 4.37 -1.01 -7.36
N GLY A 25 4.47 -2.05 -6.53
CA GLY A 25 5.67 -2.85 -6.37
C GLY A 25 5.39 -4.18 -5.69
N TYR A 26 6.43 -4.96 -5.44
CA TYR A 26 6.31 -6.21 -4.70
C TYR A 26 6.81 -6.02 -3.27
N SER A 27 6.00 -6.39 -2.27
CA SER A 27 6.47 -6.58 -0.90
C SER A 27 6.87 -8.02 -0.68
N ILE A 28 7.90 -8.22 0.14
CA ILE A 28 8.39 -9.52 0.56
C ILE A 28 9.03 -9.38 1.94
N ARG A 29 8.99 -10.46 2.73
CA ARG A 29 9.75 -10.51 3.97
C ARG A 29 11.25 -10.63 3.69
N PRO A 30 12.14 -9.90 4.40
CA PRO A 30 13.58 -9.94 4.14
C PRO A 30 14.17 -11.36 4.10
N GLU A 31 13.75 -12.22 5.03
CA GLU A 31 14.23 -13.60 5.11
C GLU A 31 13.82 -14.46 3.92
N GLU A 32 12.66 -14.20 3.31
CA GLU A 32 12.20 -14.91 2.11
C GLU A 32 12.90 -14.37 0.86
N ALA A 33 13.17 -13.06 0.79
CA ALA A 33 13.92 -12.47 -0.30
C ALA A 33 15.35 -13.03 -0.40
N GLU A 34 16.00 -13.23 0.75
CA GLU A 34 17.33 -13.85 0.84
C GLU A 34 17.29 -15.32 0.42
N LYS A 35 16.35 -16.12 0.96
CA LYS A 35 16.19 -17.54 0.57
C LYS A 35 15.95 -17.73 -0.92
N LEU A 36 15.17 -16.85 -1.54
CA LEU A 36 14.83 -16.92 -2.96
C LEU A 36 15.89 -16.27 -3.85
N ASN A 37 16.95 -15.68 -3.27
CA ASN A 37 17.99 -14.94 -3.98
C ASN A 37 17.41 -13.93 -4.99
N LEU A 38 16.37 -13.20 -4.58
CA LEU A 38 15.69 -12.28 -5.50
C LEU A 38 16.62 -11.13 -5.89
N PRO A 39 16.62 -10.71 -7.17
CA PRO A 39 17.36 -9.54 -7.60
C PRO A 39 16.63 -8.28 -7.12
N PHE A 40 17.00 -7.77 -5.94
CA PHE A 40 16.50 -6.49 -5.44
C PHE A 40 17.64 -5.48 -5.23
N ASP A 41 17.37 -4.24 -5.64
CA ASP A 41 18.28 -3.12 -5.45
C ASP A 41 18.13 -2.60 -4.02
N LYS A 42 19.17 -2.79 -3.20
CA LYS A 42 19.20 -2.29 -1.80
C LYS A 42 18.99 -0.78 -1.71
N GLY A 43 19.36 -0.02 -2.75
CA GLY A 43 19.17 1.43 -2.81
C GLY A 43 17.75 1.88 -3.15
N LYS A 44 16.88 0.97 -3.62
CA LYS A 44 15.48 1.25 -3.98
C LYS A 44 14.47 0.54 -3.10
N MET A 45 14.94 -0.17 -2.08
CA MET A 45 14.08 -0.87 -1.13
C MET A 45 13.48 0.12 -0.13
N VAL A 46 12.17 0.00 0.12
CA VAL A 46 11.50 0.70 1.20
C VAL A 46 11.27 -0.30 2.34
N SER A 47 11.75 0.04 3.53
CA SER A 47 11.50 -0.76 4.74
C SER A 47 10.17 -0.38 5.35
N LEU A 48 9.28 -1.36 5.51
CA LEU A 48 8.01 -1.20 6.20
C LEU A 48 8.17 -1.64 7.66
N HIS A 49 8.21 -0.69 8.58
CA HIS A 49 8.36 -0.97 9.99
C HIS A 49 7.04 -1.42 10.62
N SER A 50 7.12 -2.29 11.63
CA SER A 50 5.96 -2.69 12.42
C SER A 50 5.55 -1.54 13.34
N LEU A 51 4.43 -0.89 13.01
CA LEU A 51 3.85 0.24 13.73
C LEU A 51 2.37 -0.04 14.03
N PRO A 52 1.77 0.61 15.05
CA PRO A 52 0.32 0.65 15.17
C PRO A 52 -0.29 1.22 13.89
N CYS A 53 -1.26 0.51 13.32
CA CYS A 53 -1.87 0.89 12.05
C CYS A 53 -3.38 0.97 12.17
N TYR A 54 -3.97 1.98 11.53
CA TYR A 54 -5.34 1.90 11.09
C TYR A 54 -5.39 0.94 9.89
N HIS A 55 -6.08 -0.18 10.06
CA HIS A 55 -6.19 -1.23 9.05
C HIS A 55 -7.59 -1.24 8.44
N THR A 56 -7.67 -1.34 7.12
CA THR A 56 -8.93 -1.41 6.40
C THR A 56 -8.76 -2.11 5.05
N ILE A 57 -9.86 -2.45 4.39
CA ILE A 57 -9.88 -2.97 3.03
C ILE A 57 -10.71 -2.02 2.17
N VAL A 58 -10.20 -1.68 0.99
CA VAL A 58 -10.89 -0.79 0.04
C VAL A 58 -10.98 -1.41 -1.34
N THR A 59 -12.02 -1.04 -2.07
CA THR A 59 -12.13 -1.30 -3.50
C THR A 59 -11.52 -0.13 -4.25
N ALA A 60 -10.53 -0.41 -5.10
CA ALA A 60 -9.89 0.58 -5.93
C ALA A 60 -10.72 0.88 -7.20
N ASP A 61 -10.58 2.11 -7.68
CA ASP A 61 -11.21 2.55 -8.93
C ASP A 61 -10.55 1.89 -10.14
N SER A 62 -11.23 1.94 -11.30
CA SER A 62 -10.77 1.32 -12.56
C SER A 62 -9.43 1.87 -13.07
N ASP A 63 -9.01 3.05 -12.60
CA ASP A 63 -7.75 3.70 -12.99
C ASP A 63 -6.60 3.45 -11.99
N PHE A 64 -6.78 2.52 -11.04
CA PHE A 64 -5.80 2.17 -10.01
C PHE A 64 -4.38 1.90 -10.55
N ALA A 65 -4.26 1.25 -11.71
CA ALA A 65 -2.98 0.96 -12.33
C ALA A 65 -2.17 2.23 -12.70
N TYR A 66 -2.86 3.34 -12.95
CA TYR A 66 -2.27 4.62 -13.31
C TYR A 66 -2.16 5.59 -12.12
N PHE A 67 -3.11 5.49 -11.18
CA PHE A 67 -3.18 6.36 -9.99
C PHE A 67 -3.34 5.55 -8.70
N PRO A 68 -2.35 4.73 -8.33
CA PRO A 68 -2.51 3.78 -7.24
C PRO A 68 -2.70 4.45 -5.87
N GLY A 69 -2.25 5.70 -5.71
CA GLY A 69 -2.40 6.46 -4.46
C GLY A 69 -3.85 6.79 -4.07
N LYS A 70 -4.79 6.78 -5.03
CA LYS A 70 -6.20 7.11 -4.78
C LYS A 70 -6.85 6.26 -3.69
N VAL A 71 -6.38 5.03 -3.52
CA VAL A 71 -6.90 4.10 -2.50
C VAL A 71 -6.70 4.60 -1.07
N PHE A 72 -5.73 5.51 -0.84
CA PHE A 72 -5.45 6.03 0.49
C PHE A 72 -6.35 7.19 0.89
N HIS A 73 -6.91 7.96 -0.06
CA HIS A 73 -7.58 9.24 0.20
C HIS A 73 -8.67 9.13 1.27
N LYS A 74 -9.68 8.30 1.02
CA LYS A 74 -10.83 8.11 1.92
C LYS A 74 -10.42 7.54 3.28
N THR A 75 -9.40 6.67 3.29
CA THR A 75 -8.88 6.08 4.52
C THR A 75 -8.20 7.14 5.38
N LEU A 76 -7.37 7.99 4.78
CA LEU A 76 -6.68 9.09 5.46
C LEU A 76 -7.68 10.15 5.95
N GLU A 77 -8.72 10.47 5.18
CA GLU A 77 -9.83 11.31 5.63
C GLU A 77 -10.51 10.71 6.87
N ALA A 78 -10.86 9.42 6.83
CA ALA A 78 -11.51 8.73 7.95
C ALA A 78 -10.62 8.58 9.20
N ILE A 79 -9.29 8.59 9.05
CA ILE A 79 -8.33 8.64 10.17
C ILE A 79 -8.38 10.02 10.83
N ARG A 80 -8.34 11.10 10.03
CA ARG A 80 -8.40 12.48 10.52
C ARG A 80 -9.72 12.79 11.22
N GLU A 81 -10.85 12.33 10.66
CA GLU A 81 -12.18 12.48 11.27
C GLU A 81 -12.28 11.83 12.66
N ARG A 82 -11.46 10.80 12.91
CA ARG A 82 -11.37 10.12 14.21
C ARG A 82 -10.35 10.74 15.16
N ASN A 83 -9.75 11.89 14.80
CA ASN A 83 -8.67 12.55 15.54
C ASN A 83 -7.43 11.65 15.74
N LEU A 84 -7.20 10.72 14.81
CA LEU A 84 -5.96 9.94 14.75
C LEU A 84 -4.95 10.66 13.85
N VAL A 85 -3.66 10.49 14.12
CA VAL A 85 -2.58 11.18 13.39
C VAL A 85 -1.75 10.16 12.61
N PRO A 86 -1.68 10.24 11.27
CA PRO A 86 -0.78 9.42 10.47
C PRO A 86 0.69 9.61 10.91
N SER A 87 1.37 8.51 11.24
CA SER A 87 2.74 8.56 11.78
C SER A 87 3.81 8.28 10.72
N SER A 88 3.47 7.62 9.62
CA SER A 88 4.36 7.36 8.50
C SER A 88 3.60 7.06 7.21
N ALA A 89 4.35 6.77 6.13
CA ALA A 89 3.79 6.42 4.84
C ALA A 89 2.82 5.22 4.95
N PRO A 90 1.62 5.29 4.36
CA PRO A 90 0.73 4.15 4.25
C PRO A 90 1.19 3.19 3.16
N PHE A 91 0.75 1.94 3.26
CA PHE A 91 0.97 0.93 2.25
C PHE A 91 -0.24 -0.01 2.15
N GLY A 92 -0.27 -0.81 1.10
CA GLY A 92 -1.31 -1.82 0.95
C GLY A 92 -0.92 -2.99 0.06
N ASN A 93 -1.58 -4.13 0.29
CA ASN A 93 -1.44 -5.33 -0.53
C ASN A 93 -2.68 -5.48 -1.41
N VAL A 94 -2.45 -5.71 -2.70
CA VAL A 94 -3.53 -6.07 -3.62
C VAL A 94 -3.90 -7.52 -3.34
N LEU A 95 -5.12 -7.74 -2.85
CA LEU A 95 -5.60 -9.07 -2.45
C LEU A 95 -6.14 -9.85 -3.64
N LEU A 96 -7.08 -9.22 -4.33
CA LEU A 96 -7.92 -9.83 -5.34
C LEU A 96 -8.26 -8.79 -6.38
N VAL A 97 -8.65 -9.29 -7.54
CA VAL A 97 -9.17 -8.49 -8.63
C VAL A 97 -10.56 -9.03 -8.89
N ASP A 98 -11.58 -8.27 -8.48
CA ASP A 98 -12.94 -8.60 -8.86
C ASP A 98 -13.17 -8.18 -10.32
N VAL A 99 -13.77 -9.06 -11.11
CA VAL A 99 -13.97 -8.87 -12.54
C VAL A 99 -15.45 -8.93 -12.81
N ASP A 100 -16.06 -7.76 -12.96
CA ASP A 100 -17.48 -7.67 -13.25
C ASP A 100 -17.67 -7.31 -14.71
N SER A 101 -17.94 -8.33 -15.53
CA SER A 101 -18.17 -8.34 -16.99
C SER A 101 -17.10 -7.67 -17.88
N ASN A 102 -16.74 -6.41 -17.65
CA ASN A 102 -15.71 -5.64 -18.35
C ASN A 102 -14.87 -4.72 -17.43
N THR A 103 -15.17 -4.66 -16.13
CA THR A 103 -14.49 -3.73 -15.21
C THR A 103 -13.77 -4.49 -14.12
N THR A 104 -12.52 -4.07 -13.90
CA THR A 104 -11.61 -4.66 -12.93
C THR A 104 -11.62 -3.80 -11.67
N HIS A 105 -11.96 -4.39 -10.54
CA HIS A 105 -12.00 -3.72 -9.24
C HIS A 105 -10.97 -4.36 -8.30
N PRO A 106 -9.73 -3.84 -8.27
CA PRO A 106 -8.72 -4.32 -7.33
C PRO A 106 -9.20 -4.10 -5.89
N ILE A 107 -9.14 -5.14 -5.08
CA ILE A 107 -9.39 -5.06 -3.64
C ILE A 107 -8.03 -4.94 -2.97
N VAL A 108 -7.86 -3.88 -2.19
CA VAL A 108 -6.58 -3.55 -1.56
C VAL A 108 -6.75 -3.54 -0.04
N GLU A 109 -5.96 -4.35 0.63
CA GLU A 109 -5.79 -4.32 2.08
C GLU A 109 -4.80 -3.21 2.43
N LEU A 110 -5.20 -2.24 3.24
CA LEU A 110 -4.42 -1.05 3.57
C LEU A 110 -3.99 -1.04 5.03
N TRP A 111 -2.78 -0.56 5.25
CA TRP A 111 -2.24 -0.20 6.55
C TRP A 111 -1.79 1.25 6.52
N CYS A 112 -2.39 2.06 7.38
CA CYS A 112 -2.00 3.44 7.60
C CYS A 112 -1.42 3.55 9.01
N PRO A 113 -0.08 3.67 9.16
CA PRO A 113 0.54 3.85 10.46
C PRO A 113 0.01 5.09 11.17
N ILE A 114 -0.31 4.97 12.46
CA ILE A 114 -0.88 6.04 13.29
C ILE A 114 -0.14 6.17 14.63
N HIS A 115 -0.28 7.33 15.27
CA HIS A 115 0.08 7.56 16.68
C HIS A 115 -1.07 7.27 17.63
#